data_AF-A0A7S2Q446-F1
#
_entry.id   AF-A0A7S2Q446-F1
#
_cell.length_a   1.000
_cell.length_b   1.000
_cell.length_c   1.000
_cell.angle_alpha   90.00
_cell.angle_beta   90.00
_cell.angle_gamma   90.00
#
_symmetry.space_group_name_H-M   'P 1'
#
loop_
_entity.id
_entity.type
_entity.pdbx_description
1 polymer ?
#
loop_
_entity_poly.entity_id
_entity_poly.type
_entity_poly.pdbx_seq_one_letter_code
_entity_poly.pdbx_strand_id
1 'polypeptide(L)'
;GPRPARPRPSAPGPRGPRAGAMALKGHSFKMLAPKDIADVMNILGAHPTVTSEAIDKPTPEIVQSCVQALIQFAYDADLPEVKAHAHGILQRHGDQHADVYDEVLDVVCLFRTSKQLLAINRVEDYSLKDMWEPHPKRFRMMLSAMINFCRYKENKCAIITGMKDALQGLDAERMEHLDIAKDMDQSLFAAQEKHKQELQDIRDAEMEVQRVQAEVDKLQKARQSADRVVEEAESALAAAKEWTRQHEEQREQTREQVVQLQGQIAESPEGIEQEIREAQEAVREERRRLEDRSNEKRSRTQRVQVLGRLEEQLDTVR
;
A
#
# COMPACT_ATOMS: atom_id res chain seq x y z
N GLY A 1 -27.64 2.39 35.21
CA GLY A 1 -26.56 3.20 34.63
C GLY A 1 -26.84 4.67 34.86
N PRO A 2 -25.83 5.50 35.20
CA PRO A 2 -26.03 6.85 35.72
C PRO A 2 -26.50 7.83 34.63
N ARG A 3 -27.31 8.81 35.04
CA ARG A 3 -27.79 9.91 34.19
C ARG A 3 -26.63 10.82 33.75
N PRO A 4 -26.66 11.42 32.55
CA PRO A 4 -25.65 12.38 32.13
C PRO A 4 -25.82 13.70 32.90
N ALA A 5 -24.72 14.18 33.46
CA ALA A 5 -24.64 15.45 34.18
C ALA A 5 -24.83 16.63 33.21
N ARG A 6 -25.73 17.57 33.56
CA ARG A 6 -25.86 18.85 32.86
C ARG A 6 -24.61 19.70 33.09
N PRO A 7 -24.13 20.45 32.09
CA PRO A 7 -23.01 21.37 32.28
C PRO A 7 -23.44 22.53 33.20
N ARG A 8 -22.57 22.86 34.16
CA ARG A 8 -22.73 24.01 35.07
C ARG A 8 -22.64 25.32 34.26
N PRO A 9 -23.41 26.35 34.61
CA PRO A 9 -23.22 27.68 34.02
C PRO A 9 -21.87 28.25 34.46
N SER A 10 -21.10 28.72 33.49
CA SER A 10 -19.82 29.41 33.66
C SER A 10 -20.01 30.68 34.50
N ALA A 11 -19.06 30.91 35.41
CA ALA A 11 -19.04 32.06 36.32
C ALA A 11 -19.04 33.39 35.55
N PRO A 12 -19.68 34.45 36.08
CA PRO A 12 -19.58 35.78 35.49
C PRO A 12 -18.14 36.28 35.59
N GLY A 13 -17.55 36.59 34.44
CA GLY A 13 -16.22 37.19 34.35
C GLY A 13 -16.11 38.51 35.12
N PRO A 14 -14.89 38.98 35.42
CA PRO A 14 -14.67 40.10 36.31
C PRO A 14 -15.32 41.35 35.74
N ARG A 15 -16.28 41.89 36.50
CA ARG A 15 -16.90 43.20 36.24
C ARG A 15 -15.77 44.24 36.31
N GLY A 16 -15.34 44.72 35.15
CA GLY A 16 -14.46 45.88 35.03
C GLY A 16 -15.05 47.08 35.79
N PRO A 17 -14.21 47.98 36.30
CA PRO A 17 -14.65 49.04 37.19
C PRO A 17 -15.68 49.92 36.47
N ARG A 18 -16.90 49.99 37.03
CA ARG A 18 -17.88 51.04 36.76
C ARG A 18 -17.29 52.36 37.27
N ALA A 19 -16.40 52.95 36.47
CA ALA A 19 -15.99 54.32 36.63
C ALA A 19 -17.00 55.17 35.85
N GLY A 20 -17.81 55.93 36.58
CA GLY A 20 -18.38 57.16 36.05
C GLY A 20 -17.23 58.07 35.65
N ALA A 21 -16.77 57.95 34.41
CA ALA A 21 -15.84 58.88 33.83
C ALA A 21 -16.62 60.15 33.49
N MET A 22 -16.38 61.20 34.27
CA MET A 22 -16.79 62.55 33.93
C MET A 22 -16.48 62.81 32.46
N ALA A 23 -17.47 63.32 31.73
CA ALA A 23 -17.31 63.78 30.36
C ALA A 23 -16.13 64.76 30.29
N LEU A 24 -15.02 64.31 29.70
CA LEU A 24 -13.95 65.18 29.27
C LEU A 24 -14.57 66.17 28.27
N LYS A 25 -14.50 67.48 28.57
CA LYS A 25 -14.80 68.55 27.61
C LYS A 25 -13.77 68.45 26.46
N GLY A 26 -14.03 67.58 25.50
CA GLY A 26 -13.19 67.31 24.34
C GLY A 26 -13.83 66.27 23.43
N HIS A 27 -13.64 66.43 22.12
CA HIS A 27 -14.12 65.48 21.12
C HIS A 27 -13.31 64.18 21.22
N SER A 28 -13.88 63.04 20.83
CA SER A 28 -13.22 61.72 20.81
C SER A 28 -12.10 61.60 19.77
N PHE A 29 -11.91 62.65 18.95
CA PHE A 29 -10.98 62.75 17.85
C PHE A 29 -10.16 64.04 17.94
N LYS A 30 -8.99 64.05 17.29
CA LYS A 30 -8.14 65.23 17.21
C LYS A 30 -8.74 66.27 16.27
N MET A 31 -8.85 67.50 16.74
CA MET A 31 -9.18 68.65 15.88
C MET A 31 -7.99 68.96 14.97
N LEU A 32 -8.19 68.87 13.66
CA LEU A 32 -7.16 69.12 12.64
C LEU A 32 -7.05 70.61 12.32
N ALA A 33 -5.89 71.09 11.83
CA ALA A 33 -5.75 72.46 11.36
C ALA A 33 -6.49 72.67 10.02
N PRO A 34 -6.96 73.89 9.69
CA PRO A 34 -7.62 74.16 8.41
C PRO A 34 -6.76 73.77 7.20
N LYS A 35 -5.45 73.98 7.30
CA LYS A 35 -4.47 73.55 6.28
C LYS A 35 -4.44 72.02 6.12
N ASP A 36 -4.28 71.27 7.21
CA ASP A 36 -4.26 69.80 7.17
C ASP A 36 -5.56 69.21 6.59
N ILE A 37 -6.70 69.85 6.91
CA ILE A 37 -8.01 69.44 6.37
C ILE A 37 -8.05 69.69 4.87
N ALA A 38 -7.65 70.87 4.42
CA ALA A 38 -7.60 71.21 3.00
C ALA A 38 -6.70 70.25 2.22
N ASP A 39 -5.52 69.92 2.76
CA ASP A 39 -4.60 68.95 2.14
C ASP A 39 -5.27 67.57 1.98
N VAL A 40 -5.96 67.08 3.02
CA VAL A 40 -6.70 65.80 2.94
C VAL A 40 -7.84 65.87 1.92
N MET A 41 -8.62 66.96 1.88
CA MET A 41 -9.72 67.10 0.91
C MET A 41 -9.21 67.08 -0.54
N ASN A 42 -8.08 67.73 -0.78
CA ASN A 42 -7.48 67.76 -2.12
C ASN A 42 -6.92 66.39 -2.53
N ILE A 43 -6.38 65.61 -1.59
CA ILE A 43 -5.98 64.21 -1.84
C ILE A 43 -7.20 63.34 -2.18
N LEU A 44 -8.33 63.59 -1.51
CA LEU A 44 -9.60 62.87 -1.77
C LEU A 44 -10.33 63.36 -3.04
N GLY A 45 -9.79 64.34 -3.77
CA GLY A 45 -10.37 64.82 -5.02
C GLY A 45 -11.58 65.75 -4.85
N ALA A 46 -11.69 66.46 -3.72
CA ALA A 46 -12.75 67.47 -3.56
C ALA A 46 -12.60 68.61 -4.57
N HIS A 47 -13.71 69.02 -5.19
CA HIS A 47 -13.77 70.08 -6.20
C HIS A 47 -14.82 71.15 -5.85
N PRO A 48 -14.52 72.45 -6.01
CA PRO A 48 -13.23 73.03 -6.38
C PRO A 48 -12.15 72.79 -5.30
N THR A 49 -10.88 73.01 -5.65
CA THR A 49 -9.75 72.83 -4.74
C THR A 49 -10.00 73.55 -3.43
N VAL A 50 -9.94 72.80 -2.34
CA VAL A 50 -10.27 73.31 -1.00
C VAL A 50 -9.04 74.04 -0.45
N THR A 51 -9.23 75.29 -0.07
CA THR A 51 -8.19 76.11 0.58
C THR A 51 -8.42 76.17 2.08
N SER A 52 -7.38 76.52 2.85
CA SER A 52 -7.52 76.73 4.30
C SER A 52 -8.53 77.85 4.64
N GLU A 53 -8.58 78.91 3.83
CA GLU A 53 -9.56 79.99 4.00
C GLU A 53 -10.99 79.51 3.77
N ALA A 54 -11.22 78.60 2.81
CA ALA A 54 -12.54 78.02 2.57
C ALA A 54 -13.04 77.17 3.76
N ILE A 55 -12.15 76.66 4.61
CA ILE A 55 -12.52 75.98 5.85
C ILE A 55 -12.85 76.97 6.96
N ASP A 56 -12.12 78.09 7.05
CA ASP A 56 -12.35 79.14 8.05
C ASP A 56 -13.56 80.04 7.71
N LYS A 57 -13.95 80.12 6.43
CA LYS A 57 -15.15 80.78 5.92
C LYS A 57 -15.92 79.84 5.00
N PRO A 58 -16.60 78.81 5.55
CA PRO A 58 -17.27 77.81 4.74
C PRO A 58 -18.48 78.38 4.02
N THR A 59 -18.61 78.04 2.74
CA THR A 59 -19.85 78.21 1.98
C THR A 59 -20.59 76.87 1.89
N PRO A 60 -21.92 76.86 1.65
CA PRO A 60 -22.68 75.62 1.49
C PRO A 60 -22.11 74.69 0.42
N GLU A 61 -21.60 75.25 -0.68
CA GLU A 61 -21.01 74.50 -1.80
C GLU A 61 -19.74 73.78 -1.37
N ILE A 62 -18.86 74.45 -0.60
CA ILE A 62 -17.63 73.85 -0.07
C ILE A 62 -17.98 72.75 0.93
N VAL A 63 -18.99 72.95 1.77
CA VAL A 63 -19.44 71.94 2.74
C VAL A 63 -19.93 70.69 2.03
N GLN A 64 -20.80 70.85 1.03
CA GLN A 64 -21.31 69.73 0.23
C GLN A 64 -20.18 68.98 -0.46
N SER A 65 -19.25 69.70 -1.10
CA SER A 65 -18.10 69.10 -1.79
C SER A 65 -17.19 68.29 -0.85
N CYS A 66 -16.82 68.87 0.30
CA CYS A 66 -15.96 68.17 1.28
C CYS A 66 -16.66 66.94 1.87
N VAL A 67 -17.95 67.08 2.22
CA VAL A 67 -18.74 65.98 2.79
C VAL A 67 -18.94 64.86 1.77
N GLN A 68 -19.19 65.20 0.51
CA GLN A 68 -19.32 64.24 -0.58
C GLN A 68 -18.03 63.43 -0.79
N ALA A 69 -16.88 64.09 -0.89
CA ALA A 69 -15.59 63.42 -1.07
C ALA A 69 -15.28 62.45 0.09
N LEU A 70 -15.57 62.88 1.33
CA LEU A 70 -15.40 62.05 2.51
C LEU A 70 -16.35 60.84 2.55
N ILE A 71 -17.61 61.00 2.13
CA ILE A 71 -18.58 59.89 2.07
C ILE A 71 -18.17 58.87 1.00
N GLN A 72 -17.81 59.33 -0.20
CA GLN A 72 -17.38 58.46 -1.29
C GLN A 72 -16.19 57.60 -0.84
N PHE A 73 -15.20 58.23 -0.20
CA PHE A 73 -14.07 57.51 0.37
C PHE A 73 -14.48 56.60 1.54
N ALA A 74 -15.33 57.05 2.46
CA ALA A 74 -15.69 56.28 3.65
C ALA A 74 -16.45 55.00 3.33
N TYR A 75 -17.36 55.03 2.35
CA TYR A 75 -18.23 53.90 2.02
C TYR A 75 -17.77 53.07 0.82
N ASP A 76 -16.67 53.44 0.15
CA ASP A 76 -16.25 52.84 -1.14
C ASP A 76 -17.42 52.81 -2.15
N ALA A 77 -18.26 53.85 -2.10
CA ALA A 77 -19.50 53.92 -2.85
C ALA A 77 -19.45 55.06 -3.85
N ASP A 78 -19.90 54.79 -5.07
CA ASP A 78 -20.10 55.84 -6.05
C ASP A 78 -21.41 56.59 -5.73
N LEU A 79 -21.28 57.80 -5.19
CA LEU A 79 -22.44 58.59 -4.75
C LEU A 79 -23.48 58.83 -5.89
N PRO A 80 -23.09 59.08 -7.16
CA PRO A 80 -23.99 59.02 -8.31
C PRO A 80 -24.83 57.75 -8.41
N GLU A 81 -24.24 56.55 -8.22
CA GLU A 81 -25.00 55.29 -8.24
C GLU A 81 -25.97 55.20 -7.06
N VAL A 82 -25.54 55.61 -5.87
CA VAL A 82 -26.40 55.63 -4.68
C VAL A 82 -27.59 56.57 -4.88
N LYS A 83 -27.34 57.75 -5.45
CA LYS A 83 -28.37 58.73 -5.82
C LYS A 83 -29.31 58.13 -6.86
N ALA A 84 -28.80 57.56 -7.96
CA ALA A 84 -29.61 56.94 -9.00
C ALA A 84 -30.52 55.83 -8.44
N HIS A 85 -30.02 55.02 -7.51
CA HIS A 85 -30.81 54.02 -6.82
C HIS A 85 -31.93 54.64 -5.97
N ALA A 86 -31.66 55.73 -5.24
CA ALA A 86 -32.67 56.45 -4.47
C ALA A 86 -33.79 57.02 -5.37
N HIS A 87 -33.43 57.59 -6.52
CA HIS A 87 -34.40 58.07 -7.53
C HIS A 87 -35.25 56.93 -8.10
N GLY A 88 -34.63 55.77 -8.40
CA GLY A 88 -35.33 54.59 -8.89
C GLY A 88 -36.37 54.02 -7.90
N ILE A 89 -36.15 54.16 -6.59
CA ILE A 89 -37.15 53.79 -5.58
C ILE A 89 -38.37 54.70 -5.67
N LEU A 90 -38.17 56.03 -5.77
CA LEU A 90 -39.28 56.98 -5.82
C LEU A 90 -40.15 56.80 -7.07
N GLN A 91 -39.52 56.56 -8.22
CA GLN A 91 -40.22 56.26 -9.48
C GLN A 91 -41.06 54.98 -9.40
N ARG A 92 -40.60 53.95 -8.68
CA ARG A 92 -41.35 52.68 -8.48
C ARG A 92 -42.54 52.83 -7.54
N HIS A 93 -42.54 53.82 -6.66
CA HIS A 93 -43.64 54.09 -5.74
C HIS A 93 -44.77 54.94 -6.35
N GLY A 94 -44.69 55.29 -7.64
CA GLY A 94 -45.82 55.80 -8.41
C GLY A 94 -46.10 57.30 -8.26
N ASP A 95 -45.12 58.09 -7.82
CA ASP A 95 -45.28 59.54 -7.76
C ASP A 95 -45.14 60.15 -9.17
N GLN A 96 -46.20 60.82 -9.65
CA GLN A 96 -46.27 61.38 -11.01
C GLN A 96 -45.34 62.60 -11.21
N HIS A 97 -44.72 63.08 -10.12
CA HIS A 97 -43.83 64.24 -10.08
C HIS A 97 -42.50 63.92 -9.38
N ALA A 98 -41.98 62.70 -9.57
CA ALA A 98 -40.73 62.26 -8.93
C ALA A 98 -39.53 63.16 -9.26
N ASP A 99 -39.51 63.73 -10.47
CA ASP A 99 -38.52 64.67 -11.01
C ASP A 99 -38.43 65.99 -10.23
N VAL A 100 -39.54 66.43 -9.63
CA VAL A 100 -39.58 67.66 -8.80
C VAL A 100 -38.73 67.49 -7.52
N TYR A 101 -38.46 66.25 -7.11
CA TYR A 101 -37.74 65.95 -5.88
C TYR A 101 -36.26 65.60 -6.10
N ASP A 102 -35.77 65.57 -7.33
CA ASP A 102 -34.42 65.07 -7.64
C ASP A 102 -33.31 65.81 -6.85
N GLU A 103 -33.34 67.13 -6.86
CA GLU A 103 -32.37 67.96 -6.10
C GLU A 103 -32.49 67.75 -4.58
N VAL A 104 -33.70 67.55 -4.08
CA VAL A 104 -33.97 67.31 -2.66
C VAL A 104 -33.47 65.94 -2.23
N LEU A 105 -33.66 64.92 -3.08
CA LEU A 105 -33.18 63.55 -2.85
C LEU A 105 -31.66 63.50 -2.75
N ASP A 106 -30.97 64.24 -3.61
CA ASP A 106 -29.52 64.36 -3.57
C ASP A 106 -29.02 64.91 -2.24
N VAL A 107 -29.64 65.98 -1.75
CA VAL A 107 -29.31 66.60 -0.46
C VAL A 107 -29.66 65.66 0.70
N VAL A 108 -30.82 65.01 0.65
CA VAL A 108 -31.26 64.05 1.70
C VAL A 108 -30.34 62.84 1.76
N CYS A 109 -29.90 62.32 0.61
CA CYS A 109 -28.97 61.20 0.51
C CYS A 109 -27.62 61.58 1.14
N LEU A 110 -27.06 62.73 0.74
CA LEU A 110 -25.81 63.25 1.29
C LEU A 110 -25.93 63.51 2.80
N PHE A 111 -27.04 64.10 3.25
CA PHE A 111 -27.30 64.37 4.67
C PHE A 111 -27.40 63.07 5.50
N ARG A 112 -28.15 62.08 5.03
CA ARG A 112 -28.32 60.82 5.77
C ARG A 112 -27.01 60.04 5.89
N THR A 113 -26.25 59.96 4.81
CA THR A 113 -24.96 59.26 4.78
C THR A 113 -23.89 59.96 5.61
N SER A 114 -23.83 61.30 5.56
CA SER A 114 -22.96 62.10 6.45
C SER A 114 -23.37 61.98 7.91
N LYS A 115 -24.67 62.01 8.22
CA LYS A 115 -25.17 61.84 9.59
C LYS A 115 -24.77 60.49 10.19
N GLN A 116 -24.89 59.42 9.43
CA GLN A 116 -24.45 58.09 9.86
C GLN A 116 -22.94 58.07 10.15
N LEU A 117 -22.13 58.63 9.24
CA LEU A 117 -20.68 58.69 9.42
C LEU A 117 -20.27 59.52 10.65
N LEU A 118 -20.95 60.64 10.89
CA LEU A 118 -20.71 61.50 12.04
C LEU A 118 -21.15 60.84 13.36
N ALA A 119 -22.26 60.11 13.35
CA ALA A 119 -22.72 59.35 14.52
C ALA A 119 -21.70 58.28 14.94
N ILE A 120 -21.04 57.60 13.99
CA ILE A 120 -19.93 56.67 14.29
C ILE A 120 -18.80 57.39 15.06
N ASN A 121 -18.54 58.65 14.73
CA ASN A 121 -17.55 59.50 15.39
C ASN A 121 -18.10 60.24 16.63
N ARG A 122 -19.28 59.87 17.13
CA ARG A 122 -19.93 60.47 18.32
C ARG A 122 -20.39 61.92 18.13
N VAL A 123 -20.63 62.35 16.89
CA VAL A 123 -21.29 63.62 16.57
C VAL A 123 -22.74 63.31 16.22
N GLU A 124 -23.62 63.34 17.22
CA GLU A 124 -25.02 62.90 17.10
C GLU A 124 -25.99 64.04 16.73
N ASP A 125 -25.59 65.28 17.01
CA ASP A 125 -26.38 66.50 16.84
C ASP A 125 -26.25 67.12 15.44
N TYR A 126 -25.76 66.37 14.44
CA TYR A 126 -25.65 66.83 13.06
C TYR A 126 -27.02 67.07 12.42
N SER A 127 -27.17 68.24 11.81
CA SER A 127 -28.41 68.74 11.23
C SER A 127 -28.20 69.36 9.86
N LEU A 128 -29.27 69.52 9.08
CA LEU A 128 -29.16 70.15 7.76
C LEU A 128 -28.69 71.62 7.83
N LYS A 129 -28.89 72.29 8.98
CA LYS A 129 -28.34 73.63 9.22
C LYS A 129 -26.82 73.65 9.05
N ASP A 130 -26.14 72.56 9.38
CA ASP A 130 -24.69 72.45 9.24
C ASP A 130 -24.21 72.42 7.78
N MET A 131 -25.13 72.13 6.84
CA MET A 131 -24.87 72.16 5.40
C MET A 131 -25.22 73.52 4.77
N TRP A 132 -26.36 74.12 5.15
CA TRP A 132 -26.84 75.36 4.54
C TRP A 132 -26.35 76.64 5.23
N GLU A 133 -26.09 76.59 6.53
CA GLU A 133 -25.59 77.71 7.34
C GLU A 133 -24.35 77.28 8.12
N PRO A 134 -23.25 76.94 7.43
CA PRO A 134 -22.09 76.33 8.07
C PRO A 134 -21.38 77.31 9.00
N HIS A 135 -21.18 76.89 10.26
CA HIS A 135 -20.39 77.65 11.22
C HIS A 135 -18.93 77.17 11.21
N PRO A 136 -17.90 78.03 11.04
CA PRO A 136 -16.51 77.63 10.82
C PRO A 136 -15.96 76.60 11.82
N LYS A 137 -16.14 76.87 13.12
CA LYS A 137 -15.67 75.95 14.19
C LYS A 137 -16.34 74.58 14.13
N ARG A 138 -17.63 74.55 13.76
CA ARG A 138 -18.45 73.33 13.73
C ARG A 138 -18.16 72.52 12.47
N PHE A 139 -18.01 73.19 11.33
CA PHE A 139 -17.59 72.57 10.08
C PHE A 139 -16.20 71.91 10.22
N ARG A 140 -15.24 72.63 10.80
CA ARG A 140 -13.90 72.09 11.09
C ARG A 140 -13.93 70.86 12.00
N MET A 141 -14.78 70.87 13.03
CA MET A 141 -14.99 69.72 13.92
C MET A 141 -15.56 68.53 13.16
N MET A 142 -16.58 68.76 12.34
CA MET A 142 -17.24 67.74 11.53
C MET A 142 -16.26 67.06 10.56
N LEU A 143 -15.46 67.85 9.83
CA LEU A 143 -14.43 67.32 8.93
C LEU A 143 -13.35 66.55 9.69
N SER A 144 -12.90 67.06 10.84
CA SER A 144 -11.93 66.35 11.68
C SER A 144 -12.47 64.98 12.14
N ALA A 145 -13.76 64.89 12.46
CA ALA A 145 -14.43 63.66 12.84
C ALA A 145 -14.46 62.65 11.67
N MET A 146 -14.93 63.09 10.50
CA MET A 146 -15.01 62.24 9.31
C MET A 146 -13.62 61.77 8.86
N ILE A 147 -12.62 62.65 8.83
CA ILE A 147 -11.22 62.32 8.48
C ILE A 147 -10.65 61.30 9.46
N ASN A 148 -10.97 61.40 10.75
CA ASN A 148 -10.55 60.42 11.76
C ASN A 148 -11.06 59.02 11.43
N PHE A 149 -12.32 58.89 11.01
CA PHE A 149 -12.84 57.61 10.53
C PHE A 149 -12.13 57.14 9.26
N CYS A 150 -11.95 58.01 8.26
CA CYS A 150 -11.28 57.66 7.01
C CYS A 150 -9.85 57.12 7.25
N ARG A 151 -9.08 57.74 8.15
CA ARG A 151 -7.76 57.25 8.56
C ARG A 151 -7.82 55.90 9.29
N TYR A 152 -8.80 55.73 10.18
CA TYR A 152 -9.01 54.45 10.85
C TYR A 152 -9.34 53.34 9.85
N LYS A 153 -10.25 53.62 8.91
CA LYS A 153 -10.64 52.72 7.82
C LYS A 153 -9.43 52.31 7.00
N GLU A 154 -8.65 53.27 6.51
CA GLU A 154 -7.46 53.00 5.67
C GLU A 154 -6.47 52.05 6.38
N ASN A 155 -6.17 52.30 7.66
CA ASN A 155 -5.32 51.42 8.45
C ASN A 155 -5.92 50.00 8.61
N LYS A 156 -7.23 49.90 8.86
CA LYS A 156 -7.91 48.60 8.95
C LYS A 156 -7.97 47.87 7.61
N CYS A 157 -8.19 48.58 6.51
CA CYS A 157 -8.15 48.01 5.17
C CYS A 157 -6.79 47.39 4.88
N ALA A 158 -5.68 48.07 5.19
CA ALA A 158 -4.34 47.51 5.00
C ALA A 158 -4.13 46.19 5.77
N ILE A 159 -4.58 46.13 7.03
CA ILE A 159 -4.50 44.90 7.84
C ILE A 159 -5.38 43.79 7.24
N ILE A 160 -6.62 44.11 6.86
CA ILE A 160 -7.56 43.13 6.29
C ILE A 160 -7.04 42.62 4.94
N THR A 161 -6.47 43.48 4.10
CA THR A 161 -5.84 43.07 2.83
C THR A 161 -4.70 42.10 3.09
N GLY A 162 -3.78 42.39 4.02
CA GLY A 162 -2.72 41.45 4.38
C GLY A 162 -3.23 40.11 4.91
N MET A 163 -4.34 40.10 5.67
CA MET A 163 -5.00 38.86 6.09
C MET A 163 -5.61 38.08 4.92
N LYS A 164 -6.19 38.77 3.93
CA LYS A 164 -6.72 38.14 2.71
C LYS A 164 -5.61 37.53 1.88
N ASP A 165 -4.49 38.23 1.71
CA ASP A 165 -3.33 37.73 0.96
C ASP A 165 -2.74 36.49 1.63
N ALA A 166 -2.63 36.50 2.97
CA ALA A 166 -2.18 35.32 3.73
C ALA A 166 -3.15 34.13 3.59
N LEU A 167 -4.46 34.39 3.62
CA LEU A 167 -5.48 33.35 3.40
C LEU A 167 -5.37 32.75 2.01
N GLN A 168 -5.20 33.58 0.97
CA GLN A 168 -5.00 33.12 -0.41
C GLN A 168 -3.72 32.30 -0.56
N GLY A 169 -2.63 32.67 0.11
CA GLY A 169 -1.40 31.88 0.15
C GLY A 169 -1.62 30.49 0.77
N LEU A 170 -2.34 30.42 1.89
CA LEU A 170 -2.65 29.15 2.55
C LEU A 170 -3.56 28.26 1.70
N ASP A 171 -4.53 28.84 0.99
CA ASP A 171 -5.39 28.09 0.07
C ASP A 171 -4.60 27.54 -1.13
N ALA A 172 -3.60 28.27 -1.62
CA ALA A 172 -2.70 27.78 -2.66
C ALA A 172 -1.83 26.60 -2.19
N GLU A 173 -1.20 26.71 -1.02
CA GLU A 173 -0.43 25.62 -0.40
C GLU A 173 -1.31 24.38 -0.15
N ARG A 174 -2.54 24.59 0.33
CA ARG A 174 -3.51 23.51 0.51
C ARG A 174 -3.80 22.79 -0.80
N MET A 175 -3.97 23.53 -1.90
CA MET A 175 -4.24 22.93 -3.21
C MET A 175 -3.06 22.12 -3.71
N GLU A 176 -1.83 22.64 -3.56
CA GLU A 176 -0.59 21.92 -3.89
C GLU A 176 -0.46 20.61 -3.09
N HIS A 177 -0.73 20.64 -1.79
CA HIS A 177 -0.70 19.43 -0.96
C HIS A 177 -1.75 18.40 -1.36
N LEU A 178 -2.94 18.84 -1.81
CA LEU A 178 -3.97 17.93 -2.32
C LEU A 178 -3.53 17.26 -3.63
N ASP A 179 -2.87 17.99 -4.51
CA ASP A 179 -2.34 17.43 -5.76
C ASP A 179 -1.22 16.42 -5.48
N ILE A 180 -0.28 16.74 -4.58
CA ILE A 180 0.77 15.81 -4.15
C ILE A 180 0.17 14.54 -3.54
N ALA A 181 -0.81 14.68 -2.64
CA ALA A 181 -1.47 13.53 -2.02
C ALA A 181 -2.15 12.63 -3.06
N LYS A 182 -2.81 13.24 -4.05
CA LYS A 182 -3.46 12.52 -5.15
C LYS A 182 -2.46 11.77 -6.03
N ASP A 183 -1.29 12.35 -6.29
CA ASP A 183 -0.23 11.68 -7.06
C ASP A 183 0.42 10.55 -6.27
N MET A 184 0.62 10.74 -4.96
CA MET A 184 1.09 9.69 -4.06
C MET A 184 0.11 8.51 -4.00
N ASP A 185 -1.19 8.76 -3.89
CA ASP A 185 -2.21 7.71 -3.88
C ASP A 185 -2.23 6.91 -5.19
N GLN A 186 -2.09 7.58 -6.34
CA GLN A 186 -1.98 6.91 -7.64
C GLN A 186 -0.72 6.04 -7.73
N SER A 187 0.42 6.55 -7.27
CA SER A 187 1.69 5.80 -7.26
C SER A 187 1.59 4.58 -6.34
N LEU A 188 0.99 4.74 -5.17
CA LEU A 188 0.77 3.66 -4.20
C LEU A 188 -0.15 2.58 -4.80
N PHE A 189 -1.24 2.97 -5.45
CA PHE A 189 -2.14 2.03 -6.13
C PHE A 189 -1.40 1.24 -7.22
N ALA A 190 -0.61 1.91 -8.07
CA ALA A 190 0.18 1.25 -9.11
C ALA A 190 1.22 0.28 -8.52
N ALA A 191 1.89 0.67 -7.43
CA ALA A 191 2.85 -0.18 -6.74
C ALA A 191 2.18 -1.42 -6.11
N GLN A 192 0.98 -1.27 -5.54
CA GLN A 192 0.21 -2.40 -5.01
C GLN A 192 -0.21 -3.38 -6.09
N GLU A 193 -0.68 -2.90 -7.24
CA GLU A 193 -1.08 -3.78 -8.34
C GLU A 193 0.14 -4.53 -8.91
N LYS A 194 1.27 -3.85 -9.07
CA LYS A 194 2.53 -4.49 -9.48
C LYS A 194 2.98 -5.55 -8.47
N HIS A 195 2.92 -5.25 -7.18
CA HIS A 195 3.29 -6.19 -6.13
C HIS A 195 2.41 -7.45 -6.14
N LYS A 196 1.10 -7.29 -6.40
CA LYS A 196 0.17 -8.41 -6.53
C LYS A 196 0.49 -9.29 -7.75
N GLN A 197 0.87 -8.69 -8.88
CA GLN A 197 1.32 -9.42 -10.06
C GLN A 197 2.61 -10.20 -9.78
N GLU A 198 3.61 -9.54 -9.20
CA GLU A 198 4.88 -10.18 -8.82
C GLU A 198 4.67 -11.35 -7.83
N LEU A 199 3.76 -11.21 -6.87
CA LEU A 199 3.38 -12.31 -5.96
C LEU A 199 2.75 -13.50 -6.68
N GLN A 200 1.99 -13.26 -7.74
CA GLN A 200 1.40 -14.32 -8.54
C GLN A 200 2.50 -15.03 -9.36
N ASP A 201 3.37 -14.27 -10.01
CA ASP A 201 4.48 -14.81 -10.79
C ASP A 201 5.42 -15.67 -9.92
N ILE A 202 5.70 -15.22 -8.68
CA ILE A 202 6.49 -16.00 -7.72
C ILE A 202 5.81 -17.33 -7.40
N ARG A 203 4.49 -17.34 -7.14
CA ARG A 203 3.75 -18.59 -6.86
C ARG A 203 3.77 -19.55 -8.04
N ASP A 204 3.59 -19.03 -9.24
CA ASP A 204 3.61 -19.85 -10.46
C ASP A 204 5.01 -20.44 -10.70
N ALA A 205 6.06 -19.66 -10.47
CA ALA A 205 7.44 -20.13 -10.52
C ALA A 205 7.74 -21.19 -9.43
N GLU A 206 7.26 -21.01 -8.20
CA GLU A 206 7.40 -21.99 -7.12
C GLU A 206 6.71 -23.32 -7.45
N MET A 207 5.51 -23.28 -8.02
CA MET A 207 4.80 -24.49 -8.48
C MET A 207 5.56 -25.20 -9.59
N GLU A 208 6.11 -24.47 -10.55
CA GLU A 208 6.89 -25.05 -11.65
C GLU A 208 8.19 -25.67 -11.14
N VAL A 209 8.89 -25.01 -10.21
CA VAL A 209 10.08 -25.57 -9.55
C VAL A 209 9.74 -26.88 -8.84
N GLN A 210 8.63 -26.93 -8.10
CA GLN A 210 8.19 -28.17 -7.45
C GLN A 210 7.87 -29.27 -8.46
N ARG A 211 7.20 -28.93 -9.58
CA ARG A 211 6.89 -29.88 -10.66
C ARG A 211 8.16 -30.45 -11.28
N VAL A 212 9.10 -29.58 -11.65
CA VAL A 212 10.38 -29.98 -12.25
C VAL A 212 11.21 -30.80 -11.27
N GLN A 213 11.24 -30.43 -9.99
CA GLN A 213 11.95 -31.20 -8.97
C GLN A 213 11.37 -32.63 -8.83
N ALA A 214 10.05 -32.78 -8.81
CA ALA A 214 9.42 -34.09 -8.77
C ALA A 214 9.72 -34.94 -10.02
N GLU A 215 9.82 -34.30 -11.19
CA GLU A 215 10.20 -34.94 -12.44
C GLU A 215 11.67 -35.39 -12.43
N VAL A 216 12.57 -34.55 -11.94
CA VAL A 216 13.99 -34.88 -11.74
C VAL A 216 14.14 -36.06 -10.78
N ASP A 217 13.45 -36.05 -9.65
CA ASP A 217 13.50 -37.15 -8.67
C ASP A 217 13.01 -38.48 -9.29
N LYS A 218 11.96 -38.43 -10.12
CA LYS A 218 11.44 -39.60 -10.85
C LYS A 218 12.46 -40.12 -11.86
N LEU A 219 13.05 -39.23 -12.67
CA LEU A 219 14.07 -39.59 -13.64
C LEU A 219 15.32 -40.15 -12.97
N GLN A 220 15.71 -39.60 -11.81
CA GLN A 220 16.85 -40.08 -11.04
C GLN A 220 16.60 -41.49 -10.50
N LYS A 221 15.40 -41.80 -10.00
CA LYS A 221 15.01 -43.17 -9.61
C LYS A 221 15.01 -44.13 -10.81
N ALA A 222 14.48 -43.69 -11.95
CA ALA A 222 14.47 -44.51 -13.17
C ALA A 222 15.91 -44.81 -13.65
N ARG A 223 16.79 -43.80 -13.63
CA ARG A 223 18.21 -43.97 -13.94
C ARG A 223 18.88 -44.96 -12.99
N GLN A 224 18.71 -44.81 -11.67
CA GLN A 224 19.26 -45.77 -10.69
C GLN A 224 18.76 -47.20 -10.92
N SER A 225 17.49 -47.38 -11.31
CA SER A 225 16.97 -48.70 -11.66
C SER A 225 17.61 -49.25 -12.95
N ALA A 226 17.80 -48.41 -13.97
CA ALA A 226 18.44 -48.81 -15.22
C ALA A 226 19.91 -49.19 -14.98
N ASP A 227 20.64 -48.40 -14.18
CA ASP A 227 22.03 -48.68 -13.81
C ASP A 227 22.16 -50.05 -13.12
N ARG A 228 21.24 -50.42 -12.21
CA ARG A 228 21.21 -51.76 -11.60
C ARG A 228 20.99 -52.89 -12.60
N VAL A 229 20.06 -52.72 -13.54
CA VAL A 229 19.80 -53.71 -14.60
C VAL A 229 21.02 -53.89 -15.49
N VAL A 230 21.74 -52.80 -15.79
CA VAL A 230 23.00 -52.85 -16.55
C VAL A 230 24.06 -53.63 -15.76
N GLU A 231 24.26 -53.34 -14.47
CA GLU A 231 25.20 -54.08 -13.62
C GLU A 231 24.86 -55.58 -13.55
N GLU A 232 23.58 -55.93 -13.39
CA GLU A 232 23.10 -57.33 -13.39
C GLU A 232 23.37 -58.02 -14.73
N ALA A 233 23.10 -57.33 -15.85
CA ALA A 233 23.33 -57.85 -17.19
C ALA A 233 24.83 -58.03 -17.48
N GLU A 234 25.69 -57.10 -17.05
CA GLU A 234 27.14 -57.21 -17.16
C GLU A 234 27.68 -58.38 -16.34
N SER A 235 27.19 -58.56 -15.10
CA SER A 235 27.54 -59.71 -14.26
C SER A 235 27.09 -61.03 -14.88
N ALA A 236 25.87 -61.11 -15.42
CA ALA A 236 25.36 -62.30 -16.09
C ALA A 236 26.14 -62.62 -17.37
N LEU A 237 26.51 -61.59 -18.16
CA LEU A 237 27.35 -61.74 -19.33
C LEU A 237 28.74 -62.26 -18.97
N ALA A 238 29.35 -61.74 -17.91
CA ALA A 238 30.65 -62.22 -17.41
C ALA A 238 30.57 -63.70 -16.98
N ALA A 239 29.53 -64.06 -16.23
CA ALA A 239 29.29 -65.45 -15.82
C ALA A 239 29.07 -66.39 -17.02
N ALA A 240 28.27 -65.96 -17.99
CA ALA A 240 28.03 -66.73 -19.22
C ALA A 240 29.31 -66.91 -20.04
N LYS A 241 30.14 -65.88 -20.19
CA LYS A 241 31.44 -65.97 -20.87
C LYS A 241 32.38 -66.97 -20.19
N GLU A 242 32.47 -66.92 -18.86
CA GLU A 242 33.29 -67.86 -18.10
C GLU A 242 32.76 -69.30 -18.22
N TRP A 243 31.45 -69.48 -18.17
CA TRP A 243 30.82 -70.77 -18.38
C TRP A 243 31.10 -71.31 -19.78
N THR A 244 30.96 -70.49 -20.84
CA THR A 244 31.30 -70.87 -22.21
C THR A 244 32.77 -71.27 -22.34
N ARG A 245 33.69 -70.50 -21.73
CA ARG A 245 35.13 -70.81 -21.71
C ARG A 245 35.40 -72.17 -21.07
N GLN A 246 34.79 -72.46 -19.91
CA GLN A 246 34.92 -73.74 -19.23
C GLN A 246 34.38 -74.91 -20.08
N HIS A 247 33.24 -74.73 -20.76
CA HIS A 247 32.69 -75.75 -21.65
C HIS A 247 33.53 -75.96 -22.91
N GLU A 248 34.15 -74.90 -23.45
CA GLU A 248 35.11 -75.03 -24.56
C GLU A 248 36.35 -75.81 -24.13
N GLU A 249 36.91 -75.54 -22.95
CA GLU A 249 38.02 -76.31 -22.38
C GLU A 249 37.65 -77.78 -22.15
N GLN A 250 36.47 -78.05 -21.57
CA GLN A 250 35.97 -79.41 -21.38
C GLN A 250 35.74 -80.13 -22.70
N ARG A 251 35.20 -79.44 -23.72
CA ARG A 251 35.04 -79.99 -25.06
C ARG A 251 36.39 -80.37 -25.66
N GLU A 252 37.40 -79.52 -25.52
CA GLU A 252 38.73 -79.80 -26.05
C GLU A 252 39.39 -80.98 -25.32
N GLN A 253 39.32 -81.03 -23.99
CA GLN A 253 39.78 -82.19 -23.20
C GLN A 253 39.07 -83.49 -23.60
N THR A 254 37.75 -83.45 -23.77
CA THR A 254 36.98 -84.62 -24.21
C THR A 254 37.39 -85.03 -25.62
N ARG A 255 37.66 -84.06 -26.50
CA ARG A 255 38.14 -84.32 -27.86
C ARG A 255 39.52 -84.97 -27.86
N GLU A 256 40.43 -84.49 -27.03
CA GLU A 256 41.75 -85.11 -26.82
C GLU A 256 41.61 -86.54 -26.29
N GLN A 257 40.74 -86.77 -25.31
CA GLN A 257 40.43 -88.10 -24.78
C GLN A 257 39.87 -89.03 -25.85
N VAL A 258 38.94 -88.53 -26.70
CA VAL A 258 38.41 -89.31 -27.82
C VAL A 258 39.53 -89.69 -28.79
N VAL A 259 40.42 -88.76 -29.14
CA VAL A 259 41.58 -89.05 -30.00
C VAL A 259 42.52 -90.07 -29.35
N GLN A 260 42.81 -89.94 -28.05
CA GLN A 260 43.64 -90.91 -27.32
C GLN A 260 43.00 -92.30 -27.28
N LEU A 261 41.71 -92.40 -26.95
CA LEU A 261 40.98 -93.66 -26.94
C LEU A 261 40.91 -94.29 -28.33
N GLN A 262 40.69 -93.48 -29.37
CA GLN A 262 40.78 -93.95 -30.76
C GLN A 262 42.17 -94.47 -31.11
N GLY A 263 43.23 -93.82 -30.62
CA GLY A 263 44.61 -94.29 -30.74
C GLY A 263 44.84 -95.63 -30.03
N GLN A 264 44.40 -95.77 -28.78
CA GLN A 264 44.51 -97.01 -28.00
C GLN A 264 43.76 -98.19 -28.65
N ILE A 265 42.57 -97.93 -29.20
CA ILE A 265 41.79 -98.94 -29.94
C ILE A 265 42.51 -99.33 -31.24
N ALA A 266 43.15 -98.37 -31.93
CA ALA A 266 43.89 -98.64 -33.16
C ALA A 266 45.21 -99.40 -32.93
N GLU A 267 45.89 -99.17 -31.79
CA GLU A 267 47.18 -99.78 -31.46
C GLU A 267 47.08 -101.17 -30.84
N SER A 268 46.01 -101.51 -30.09
CA SER A 268 45.86 -102.84 -29.48
C SER A 268 44.42 -103.37 -29.42
N PRO A 269 43.79 -103.66 -30.58
CA PRO A 269 42.50 -104.34 -30.61
C PRO A 269 42.55 -105.75 -29.99
N GLU A 270 43.69 -106.44 -30.16
CA GLU A 270 43.90 -107.81 -29.65
C GLU A 270 44.07 -107.87 -28.12
N GLY A 271 44.70 -106.84 -27.51
CA GLY A 271 44.90 -106.78 -26.06
C GLY A 271 43.60 -106.56 -25.30
N ILE A 272 42.72 -105.69 -25.81
CA ILE A 272 41.41 -105.42 -25.20
C ILE A 272 40.50 -106.65 -25.31
N GLU A 273 40.53 -107.38 -26.43
CA GLU A 273 39.78 -108.65 -26.55
C GLU A 273 40.28 -109.73 -25.59
N GLN A 274 41.58 -109.76 -25.31
CA GLN A 274 42.17 -110.73 -24.39
C GLN A 274 41.81 -110.45 -22.94
N GLU A 275 41.87 -109.18 -22.49
CA GLU A 275 41.42 -108.79 -21.14
C GLU A 275 39.92 -109.09 -20.91
N ILE A 276 39.07 -108.91 -21.93
CA ILE A 276 37.65 -109.29 -21.85
C ILE A 276 37.49 -110.80 -21.66
N ARG A 277 38.29 -111.62 -22.36
CA ARG A 277 38.25 -113.09 -22.20
C ARG A 277 38.73 -113.51 -20.81
N GLU A 278 39.81 -112.91 -20.32
CA GLU A 278 40.34 -113.19 -18.98
C GLU A 278 39.35 -112.78 -17.87
N ALA A 279 38.69 -111.62 -18.00
CA ALA A 279 37.65 -111.21 -17.06
C ALA A 279 36.42 -112.15 -17.09
N GLN A 280 36.04 -112.67 -18.27
CA GLN A 280 34.98 -113.67 -18.40
C GLN A 280 35.35 -115.00 -17.74
N GLU A 281 36.62 -115.43 -17.84
CA GLU A 281 37.12 -116.63 -17.17
C GLU A 281 37.16 -116.48 -15.65
N ALA A 282 37.63 -115.32 -15.14
CA ALA A 282 37.65 -115.02 -13.71
C ALA A 282 36.23 -115.06 -13.09
N VAL A 283 35.21 -114.55 -13.80
CA VAL A 283 33.81 -114.61 -13.36
C VAL A 283 33.28 -116.05 -13.31
N ARG A 284 33.71 -116.92 -14.24
CA ARG A 284 33.34 -118.36 -14.22
C ARG A 284 33.98 -119.09 -13.03
N GLU A 285 35.22 -118.75 -12.71
CA GLU A 285 35.96 -119.40 -11.62
C GLU A 285 35.42 -119.01 -10.23
N GLU A 286 35.04 -117.74 -10.04
CA GLU A 286 34.36 -117.30 -8.80
C GLU A 286 32.98 -117.94 -8.63
N ARG A 287 32.22 -118.16 -9.73
CA ARG A 287 30.97 -118.92 -9.67
C ARG A 287 31.18 -120.36 -9.19
N ARG A 288 32.25 -121.02 -9.64
CA ARG A 288 32.61 -122.38 -9.22
C ARG A 288 33.00 -122.43 -7.73
N ARG A 289 33.78 -121.47 -7.24
CA ARG A 289 34.10 -121.34 -5.81
C ARG A 289 32.86 -121.17 -4.93
N LEU A 290 31.85 -120.49 -5.45
CA LEU A 290 30.59 -120.25 -4.73
C LEU A 290 29.75 -121.53 -4.59
N GLU A 291 29.77 -122.40 -5.61
CA GLU A 291 29.16 -123.74 -5.55
C GLU A 291 29.86 -124.66 -4.55
N ASP A 292 31.19 -124.68 -4.52
CA ASP A 292 31.97 -125.50 -3.58
C ASP A 292 31.69 -125.10 -2.11
N ARG A 293 31.63 -123.79 -1.82
CA ARG A 293 31.26 -123.30 -0.47
C ARG A 293 29.81 -123.66 -0.10
N SER A 294 28.90 -123.73 -1.07
CA SER A 294 27.50 -124.13 -0.85
C SER A 294 27.40 -125.61 -0.44
N ASN A 295 28.20 -126.48 -1.09
CA ASN A 295 28.27 -127.91 -0.76
C ASN A 295 28.90 -128.15 0.62
N GLU A 296 29.95 -127.40 0.98
CA GLU A 296 30.58 -127.50 2.30
C GLU A 296 29.62 -127.11 3.43
N LYS A 297 28.78 -126.10 3.19
CA LYS A 297 27.71 -125.70 4.11
C LYS A 297 26.70 -126.82 4.35
N ARG A 298 26.27 -127.55 3.32
CA ARG A 298 25.35 -128.71 3.45
C ARG A 298 25.93 -129.82 4.32
N SER A 299 27.20 -130.16 4.14
CA SER A 299 27.89 -131.20 4.92
C SER A 299 27.97 -130.85 6.42
N ARG A 300 28.28 -129.59 6.74
CA ARG A 300 28.34 -129.11 8.14
C ARG A 300 26.97 -129.15 8.82
N THR A 301 25.89 -128.80 8.12
CA THR A 301 24.51 -128.90 8.64
C THR A 301 24.13 -130.34 8.98
N GLN A 302 24.59 -131.31 8.19
CA GLN A 302 24.34 -132.74 8.43
C GLN A 302 25.08 -133.25 9.68
N ARG A 303 26.31 -132.77 9.94
CA ARG A 303 27.06 -133.09 11.17
C ARG A 303 26.39 -132.53 12.43
N VAL A 304 25.82 -131.31 12.35
CA VAL A 304 25.08 -130.70 13.46
C VAL A 304 23.82 -131.49 13.81
N GLN A 305 23.10 -132.04 12.83
CA GLN A 305 21.94 -132.90 13.08
C GLN A 305 22.29 -134.24 13.74
N VAL A 306 23.49 -134.79 13.50
CA VAL A 306 23.94 -136.04 14.14
C VAL A 306 24.36 -135.79 15.59
N LEU A 307 25.01 -134.66 15.87
CA LEU A 307 25.38 -134.25 17.23
C LEU A 307 24.14 -133.97 18.10
N GLY A 308 23.09 -133.35 17.53
CA GLY A 308 21.83 -133.12 18.25
C GLY A 308 21.10 -134.42 18.66
N ARG A 309 21.24 -135.51 17.90
CA ARG A 309 20.67 -136.83 18.29
C ARG A 309 21.46 -137.54 19.38
N LEU A 310 22.75 -137.23 19.53
CA LEU A 310 23.59 -137.77 20.60
C LEU A 310 23.37 -137.04 21.94
N GLU A 311 23.02 -135.75 21.90
CA GLU A 311 22.59 -134.99 23.09
C GLU A 311 21.25 -135.48 23.65
N GLU A 312 20.28 -135.82 22.80
CA GLU A 312 18.97 -136.40 23.22
C GLU A 312 19.10 -137.77 23.92
N GLN A 313 20.16 -138.54 23.65
CA GLN A 313 20.40 -139.84 24.28
C GLN A 313 21.12 -139.76 25.64
N LEU A 314 21.70 -138.61 25.99
CA LEU A 314 22.39 -138.39 27.28
C LEU A 314 21.46 -137.84 28.38
N ASP A 315 20.37 -137.15 28.00
CA ASP A 315 19.39 -136.57 28.95
C ASP A 315 18.35 -137.59 29.49
N THR A 316 18.34 -138.83 29.00
CA THR A 316 17.37 -139.87 29.40
C THR A 316 17.87 -140.86 30.48
N VAL A 317 19.05 -140.63 31.08
CA VAL A 317 19.65 -141.50 32.13
C VAL A 317 19.73 -140.81 33.52
N ARG A 318 18.81 -139.90 33.85
CA ARG A 318 18.64 -139.38 35.22
C ARG A 318 17.18 -139.32 35.65
#